data_AF-A0A6G2PWS1-F1
#
_entry.id   AF-A0A6G2PWS1-F1
#
_cell.length_a   1.000
_cell.length_b   1.000
_cell.length_c   1.000
_cell.angle_alpha   90.00
_cell.angle_beta   90.00
_cell.angle_gamma   90.00
#
_symmetry.space_group_name_H-M   'P 1'
#
loop_
_entity.id
_entity.type
_entity.pdbx_description
1 polymer ?
#
loop_
_entity_poly.entity_id
_entity_poly.type
_entity_poly.pdbx_seq_one_letter_code
_entity_poly.pdbx_strand_id
1 'polypeptide(L)'
;MDPATLTEDPELRFLLRSAENLGVTAEVLDLGSPLLPVVLARFTDEPGGVTRWAIGSGLGHREAVLEALRDLLGAEQMRRAGGESDAGDPLWADLDAATLVPDGVVPAPAVETTWPAVLDGLAAAGRDAFAVRVTAPDLAEGAVFASRVVLTRGTRRAH
;
A
#
# COMPACT_ATOMS: atom_id res chain seq x y z
N MET A 1 4.23 11.92 -4.12
CA MET A 1 3.27 12.04 -5.24
C MET A 1 2.64 13.42 -5.21
N ASP A 2 2.47 14.08 -6.36
CA ASP A 2 1.87 15.40 -6.45
C ASP A 2 0.38 15.35 -6.04
N PRO A 3 -0.03 16.01 -4.94
CA PRO A 3 -1.42 16.06 -4.51
C PRO A 3 -2.36 16.59 -5.58
N ALA A 4 -1.92 17.52 -6.44
CA ALA A 4 -2.74 18.07 -7.50
C ALA A 4 -3.24 16.97 -8.45
N THR A 5 -2.33 16.09 -8.89
CA THR A 5 -2.67 14.95 -9.77
C THR A 5 -3.59 13.94 -9.09
N LEU A 6 -3.38 13.65 -7.80
CA LEU A 6 -4.26 12.75 -7.04
C LEU A 6 -5.69 13.30 -6.97
N THR A 7 -5.82 14.61 -6.78
CA THR A 7 -7.13 15.26 -6.66
C THR A 7 -7.90 15.38 -7.98
N GLU A 8 -7.36 14.94 -9.12
CA GLU A 8 -8.11 14.82 -10.37
C GLU A 8 -9.12 13.67 -10.29
N ASP A 9 -8.73 12.55 -9.65
CA ASP A 9 -9.62 11.42 -9.36
C ASP A 9 -10.61 11.79 -8.23
N PRO A 10 -11.93 11.58 -8.43
CA PRO A 10 -12.94 12.00 -7.48
C PRO A 10 -12.88 11.24 -6.15
N GLU A 11 -12.47 9.97 -6.17
CA GLU A 11 -12.39 9.13 -5.00
C GLU A 11 -11.16 9.48 -4.15
N LEU A 12 -10.00 9.66 -4.79
CA LEU A 12 -8.79 10.13 -4.12
C LEU A 12 -8.98 11.53 -3.52
N ARG A 13 -9.64 12.44 -4.25
CA ARG A 13 -10.04 13.75 -3.72
C ARG A 13 -10.92 13.62 -2.47
N PHE A 14 -11.88 12.70 -2.48
CA PHE A 14 -12.74 12.44 -1.32
C PHE A 14 -11.95 11.94 -0.10
N LEU A 15 -11.01 11.01 -0.30
CA LEU A 15 -10.16 10.49 0.78
C LEU A 15 -9.26 11.57 1.37
N LEU A 16 -8.58 12.37 0.54
CA LEU A 16 -7.73 13.46 1.01
C LEU A 16 -8.53 14.52 1.79
N ARG A 17 -9.72 14.90 1.33
CA ARG A 17 -10.64 15.76 2.08
C ARG A 17 -11.14 15.13 3.37
N SER A 18 -11.29 13.81 3.40
CA SER A 18 -11.67 13.09 4.62
C SER A 18 -10.57 13.17 5.67
N ALA A 19 -9.30 13.12 5.27
CA ALA A 19 -8.16 13.40 6.16
C ALA A 19 -8.26 14.82 6.74
N GLU A 20 -8.45 15.82 5.87
CA GLU A 20 -8.58 17.23 6.28
C GLU A 20 -9.75 17.44 7.26
N ASN A 21 -10.90 16.81 7.03
CA ASN A 21 -12.05 16.86 7.93
C ASN A 21 -11.79 16.19 9.29
N LEU A 22 -10.85 15.24 9.33
CA LEU A 22 -10.33 14.66 10.55
C LEU A 22 -9.24 15.56 11.19
N GLY A 23 -8.83 16.66 10.55
CA GLY A 23 -7.79 17.54 11.06
C GLY A 23 -6.38 16.96 10.97
N VAL A 24 -6.16 16.05 10.01
CA VAL A 24 -4.85 15.47 9.71
C VAL A 24 -4.55 15.67 8.22
N THR A 25 -3.27 15.90 7.90
CA THR A 25 -2.80 15.96 6.52
C THR A 25 -2.22 14.62 6.12
N ALA A 26 -2.67 14.05 5.01
CA ALA A 26 -2.12 12.83 4.44
C ALA A 26 -1.14 13.13 3.30
N GLU A 27 0.05 12.55 3.36
CA GLU A 27 1.06 12.57 2.31
C GLU A 27 1.22 11.18 1.71
N VAL A 28 1.44 11.10 0.39
CA VAL A 28 1.67 9.84 -0.33
C VAL A 28 3.06 9.83 -0.95
N LEU A 29 3.88 8.85 -0.54
CA LEU A 29 5.23 8.58 -1.04
C LEU A 29 5.17 7.42 -2.03
N ASP A 30 5.73 7.61 -3.23
CA ASP A 30 6.00 6.48 -4.13
C ASP A 30 7.29 5.81 -3.68
N LEU A 31 7.26 4.49 -3.49
CA LEU A 31 8.43 3.72 -3.03
C LEU A 31 9.31 3.24 -4.20
N GLY A 32 8.94 3.54 -5.45
CA GLY A 32 9.78 3.32 -6.63
C GLY A 32 9.97 1.85 -7.01
N SER A 33 9.03 0.98 -6.65
CA SER A 33 9.09 -0.44 -7.01
C SER A 33 9.08 -0.62 -8.53
N PRO A 34 10.05 -1.38 -9.11
CA PRO A 34 10.15 -1.54 -10.56
C PRO A 34 9.18 -2.59 -11.13
N LEU A 35 8.52 -3.38 -10.27
CA LEU A 35 7.64 -4.49 -10.70
C LEU A 35 6.18 -4.07 -10.81
N LEU A 36 5.72 -3.33 -9.81
CA LEU A 36 4.38 -2.77 -9.71
C LEU A 36 4.42 -1.54 -8.80
N PRO A 37 3.45 -0.61 -8.94
CA PRO A 37 3.26 0.49 -8.01
C PRO A 37 3.16 0.03 -6.56
N VAL A 38 3.98 0.64 -5.70
CA VAL A 38 3.92 0.49 -4.24
C VAL A 38 4.10 1.87 -3.63
N VAL A 39 3.16 2.27 -2.78
CA VAL A 39 3.15 3.58 -2.16
C VAL A 39 3.00 3.46 -0.64
N LEU A 40 3.47 4.47 0.07
CA LEU A 40 3.24 4.66 1.50
C LEU A 40 2.45 5.94 1.70
N ALA A 41 1.27 5.84 2.33
CA ALA A 41 0.54 6.99 2.82
C ALA A 41 0.92 7.22 4.29
N ARG A 42 1.17 8.46 4.70
CA ARG A 42 1.43 8.83 6.10
C ARG A 42 0.70 10.10 6.51
N PHE A 43 0.42 10.26 7.79
CA PHE A 43 0.02 11.58 8.31
C PHE A 43 1.23 12.41 8.70
N THR A 44 1.26 13.69 8.32
CA THR A 44 2.43 14.57 8.55
C THR A 44 2.30 15.48 9.77
N ASP A 45 1.08 15.72 10.25
CA ASP A 45 0.78 16.72 11.29
C ASP A 45 0.26 16.12 12.61
N GLU A 46 0.62 14.87 12.92
CA GLU A 46 0.06 14.19 14.10
C GLU A 46 0.64 14.68 15.43
N PRO A 47 -0.21 15.12 16.38
CA PRO A 47 0.22 15.37 17.75
C PRO A 47 0.57 14.03 18.42
N GLY A 48 1.82 13.86 18.85
CA GLY A 48 2.22 12.68 19.64
C GLY A 48 3.50 11.96 19.19
N GLY A 49 4.15 12.42 18.11
CA GLY A 49 5.50 11.97 17.75
C GLY A 49 5.61 10.58 17.11
N VAL A 50 4.50 9.87 16.91
CA VAL A 50 4.44 8.64 16.12
C VAL A 50 3.69 8.93 14.84
N THR A 51 4.39 8.87 13.70
CA THR A 51 3.78 9.01 12.37
C THR A 51 3.04 7.74 12.01
N ARG A 52 1.72 7.81 11.90
CA ARG A 52 0.91 6.72 11.35
C ARG A 52 1.05 6.65 9.83
N TRP A 53 1.10 5.44 9.32
CA TRP A 53 1.24 5.17 7.90
C TRP A 53 0.56 3.86 7.51
N ALA A 54 0.31 3.70 6.21
CA ALA A 54 -0.14 2.47 5.58
C ALA A 54 0.53 2.32 4.22
N ILE A 55 0.65 1.09 3.74
CA ILE A 55 1.19 0.77 2.41
C ILE A 55 0.04 0.33 1.52
N GLY A 56 0.15 0.67 0.24
CA GLY A 56 -0.72 0.13 -0.78
C GLY A 56 0.07 -0.27 -2.01
N SER A 57 -0.46 -1.24 -2.74
CA SER A 57 0.10 -1.77 -3.97
C SER A 57 -1.02 -2.09 -4.95
N GLY A 58 -0.70 -2.10 -6.23
CA GLY A 58 -1.70 -2.39 -7.25
C GLY A 58 -1.06 -2.56 -8.61
N LEU A 59 -1.85 -2.95 -9.60
CA LEU A 59 -1.37 -2.98 -10.97
C LEU A 59 -1.26 -1.57 -11.55
N GLY A 60 -2.00 -0.60 -11.01
CA GLY A 60 -1.86 0.83 -11.30
C GLY A 60 -1.60 1.67 -10.06
N HIS A 61 -0.99 2.85 -10.23
CA HIS A 61 -0.76 3.79 -9.13
C HIS A 61 -2.06 4.20 -8.45
N ARG A 62 -3.15 4.37 -9.20
CA ARG A 62 -4.47 4.68 -8.63
C ARG A 62 -4.88 3.64 -7.58
N GLU A 63 -4.74 2.36 -7.87
CA GLU A 63 -5.10 1.26 -6.97
C GLU A 63 -4.23 1.27 -5.72
N ALA A 64 -2.91 1.39 -5.90
CA ALA A 64 -1.96 1.45 -4.79
C ALA A 64 -2.25 2.62 -3.84
N VAL A 65 -2.55 3.81 -4.38
CA VAL A 65 -2.87 4.99 -3.56
C VAL A 65 -4.21 4.83 -2.85
N LEU A 66 -5.23 4.27 -3.52
CA LEU A 66 -6.51 4.00 -2.89
C LEU A 66 -6.40 3.03 -1.72
N GLU A 67 -5.66 1.93 -1.89
CA GLU A 67 -5.42 0.96 -0.82
C GLU A 67 -4.75 1.63 0.37
N ALA A 68 -3.63 2.32 0.15
CA ALA A 68 -2.89 3.00 1.22
C ALA A 68 -3.73 4.05 1.97
N LEU A 69 -4.48 4.89 1.25
CA LEU A 69 -5.29 5.94 1.87
C LEU A 69 -6.50 5.38 2.61
N ARG A 70 -7.17 4.34 2.08
CA ARG A 70 -8.31 3.72 2.75
C ARG A 70 -7.89 3.05 4.06
N ASP A 71 -6.77 2.34 4.06
CA ASP A 71 -6.26 1.67 5.25
C ASP A 71 -5.82 2.70 6.31
N LEU A 72 -5.07 3.74 5.90
CA LEU A 72 -4.64 4.81 6.80
C LEU A 72 -5.83 5.54 7.44
N LEU A 73 -6.82 5.93 6.62
CA LEU A 73 -7.99 6.65 7.12
C LEU A 73 -8.94 5.75 7.92
N GLY A 74 -9.11 4.51 7.50
CA GLY A 74 -9.91 3.51 8.22
C GLY A 74 -9.36 3.24 9.61
N ALA A 75 -8.04 3.08 9.73
CA ALA A 75 -7.37 2.94 11.01
C ALA A 75 -7.56 4.17 11.91
N GLU A 76 -7.46 5.38 11.36
CA GLU A 76 -7.67 6.61 12.14
C GLU A 76 -9.12 6.79 12.58
N GLN A 77 -10.09 6.46 11.72
CA GLN A 77 -11.51 6.49 12.07
C GLN A 77 -11.83 5.50 13.18
N MET A 78 -11.31 4.26 13.09
CA MET A 78 -11.46 3.23 14.12
C MET A 78 -10.87 3.70 15.46
N ARG A 79 -9.66 4.27 15.42
CA ARG A 79 -8.98 4.82 16.60
C ARG A 79 -9.79 5.91 17.27
N ARG A 80 -10.36 6.84 16.51
CA ARG A 80 -11.22 7.91 17.06
C ARG A 80 -12.52 7.38 17.65
N ALA A 81 -13.03 6.28 17.12
CA ALA A 81 -14.18 5.57 17.70
C ALA A 81 -13.81 4.78 18.97
N GLY A 82 -12.55 4.79 19.41
CA GLY A 82 -12.05 4.04 20.56
C GLY A 82 -11.76 2.57 20.28
N GLY A 83 -11.72 2.17 19.01
CA GLY A 83 -11.29 0.85 18.57
C GLY A 83 -9.82 0.80 18.16
N GLU A 84 -9.33 -0.40 17.90
CA GLU A 84 -8.01 -0.63 17.30
C GLU A 84 -8.19 -1.42 16.00
N SER A 85 -7.44 -1.04 14.96
CA SER A 85 -7.39 -1.80 13.72
C SER A 85 -6.40 -2.95 13.90
N ASP A 86 -6.84 -4.19 13.66
CA ASP A 86 -5.92 -5.31 13.52
C ASP A 86 -5.36 -5.30 12.09
N ALA A 87 -4.14 -4.80 11.94
CA ALA A 87 -3.42 -4.80 10.67
C ALA A 87 -2.56 -6.08 10.48
N GLY A 88 -2.67 -7.05 11.39
CA GLY A 88 -1.80 -8.20 11.47
C GLY A 88 -0.39 -7.84 11.96
N ASP A 89 0.57 -8.73 11.67
CA ASP A 89 1.97 -8.49 12.02
C ASP A 89 2.54 -7.29 11.22
N PRO A 90 3.23 -6.35 11.88
CA PRO A 90 3.75 -5.17 11.20
C PRO A 90 4.81 -5.58 10.16
N LEU A 91 4.65 -5.10 8.93
CA LEU A 91 5.61 -5.34 7.85
C LEU A 91 7.02 -4.86 8.23
N TRP A 92 7.09 -3.66 8.84
CA TRP A 92 8.31 -3.04 9.33
C TRP A 92 8.10 -2.49 10.74
N ALA A 93 8.34 -3.33 11.75
CA ALA A 93 8.12 -2.98 13.15
C ALA A 93 8.94 -1.77 13.62
N ASP A 94 10.15 -1.58 13.08
CA ASP A 94 11.09 -0.53 13.49
C ASP A 94 11.07 0.70 12.55
N LEU A 95 10.16 0.75 11.56
CA LEU A 95 10.09 1.89 10.65
C LEU A 95 9.44 3.10 11.33
N ASP A 96 10.24 4.15 11.55
CA ASP A 96 9.74 5.49 11.75
C ASP A 96 9.51 6.17 10.40
N ALA A 97 8.26 6.20 9.94
CA ALA A 97 7.91 6.79 8.65
C ALA A 97 8.19 8.30 8.59
N ALA A 98 8.38 9.00 9.71
CA ALA A 98 8.81 10.41 9.70
C ALA A 98 10.22 10.60 9.12
N THR A 99 11.06 9.56 9.19
CA THR A 99 12.44 9.60 8.69
C THR A 99 12.55 9.48 7.17
N LEU A 100 11.47 9.11 6.49
CA LEU A 100 11.43 9.04 5.04
C LEU A 100 11.41 10.46 4.45
N VAL A 101 12.46 10.80 3.72
CA VAL A 101 12.58 12.09 3.03
C VAL A 101 12.29 11.86 1.55
N PRO A 102 11.24 12.50 0.97
CA PRO A 102 10.98 12.40 -0.46
C PRO A 102 12.13 13.04 -1.25
N ASP A 103 12.53 12.39 -2.35
CA ASP A 103 13.55 12.88 -3.28
C ASP A 103 13.00 13.90 -4.29
N GLY A 104 11.67 14.03 -4.35
CA GLY A 104 11.00 15.03 -5.17
C GLY A 104 9.48 14.86 -5.18
N VAL A 105 8.83 15.74 -5.94
CA VAL A 105 7.40 15.66 -6.25
C VAL A 105 7.26 15.21 -7.69
N VAL A 106 6.56 14.09 -7.89
CA VAL A 106 6.29 13.52 -9.21
C VAL A 106 4.78 13.39 -9.43
N PRO A 107 4.29 13.60 -10.67
CA PRO A 107 2.90 13.31 -11.01
C PRO A 107 2.62 11.82 -10.85
N ALA A 108 1.38 11.45 -10.51
CA ALA A 108 0.98 10.06 -10.48
C ALA A 108 1.16 9.42 -11.88
N PRO A 109 1.98 8.37 -12.03
CA PRO A 109 2.14 7.70 -13.31
C PRO A 109 0.81 7.09 -13.78
N ALA A 110 0.52 7.26 -15.06
CA ALA A 110 -0.64 6.64 -15.72
C ALA A 110 -0.36 5.20 -16.18
N VAL A 111 0.86 4.69 -15.97
CA VAL A 111 1.27 3.37 -16.45
C VAL A 111 0.75 2.30 -15.49
N GLU A 112 0.07 1.32 -16.05
CA GLU A 112 -0.36 0.11 -15.35
C GLU A 112 0.50 -1.08 -15.80
N THR A 113 0.68 -2.04 -14.89
CA THR A 113 1.31 -3.33 -15.17
C THR A 113 0.25 -4.44 -15.21
N THR A 114 0.67 -5.69 -15.42
CA THR A 114 -0.21 -6.86 -15.41
C THR A 114 0.41 -7.96 -14.58
N TRP A 115 -0.40 -8.89 -14.06
CA TRP A 115 0.14 -10.04 -13.33
C TRP A 115 1.18 -10.85 -14.12
N PRO A 116 1.00 -11.15 -15.43
CA PRO A 116 2.05 -11.77 -16.22
C PRO A 116 3.36 -10.96 -16.23
N ALA A 117 3.30 -9.64 -16.42
CA ALA A 117 4.50 -8.81 -16.41
C ALA A 117 5.19 -8.77 -15.03
N VAL A 118 4.40 -8.77 -13.94
CA VAL A 118 4.92 -8.88 -12.57
C VAL A 118 5.62 -10.23 -12.35
N LEU A 119 5.03 -11.33 -12.82
CA LEU A 119 5.62 -12.67 -12.72
C LEU A 119 6.90 -12.79 -13.55
N ASP A 120 6.90 -12.26 -14.78
CA ASP A 120 8.08 -12.19 -15.64
C ASP A 120 9.20 -11.37 -14.99
N GLY A 121 8.86 -10.24 -14.37
CA GLY A 121 9.81 -9.39 -13.64
C GLY A 121 10.38 -10.08 -12.39
N LEU A 122 9.55 -10.81 -11.64
CA LEU A 122 10.01 -11.64 -10.52
C LEU A 122 10.99 -12.71 -11.01
N ALA A 123 10.63 -13.44 -12.08
CA ALA A 123 11.46 -14.49 -12.67
C ALA A 123 12.80 -13.92 -13.17
N ALA A 124 12.78 -12.76 -13.83
CA ALA A 124 13.99 -12.05 -14.26
C ALA A 124 14.89 -11.62 -13.08
N ALA A 125 14.30 -11.36 -11.90
CA ALA A 125 15.02 -11.11 -10.66
C ALA A 125 15.46 -12.39 -9.91
N GLY A 126 15.28 -13.57 -10.53
CA GLY A 126 15.61 -14.87 -9.95
C GLY A 126 14.67 -15.26 -8.79
N ARG A 127 13.42 -14.78 -8.81
CA ARG A 127 12.39 -15.10 -7.82
C ARG A 127 11.21 -15.79 -8.51
N ASP A 128 10.68 -16.81 -7.86
CA ASP A 128 9.49 -17.53 -8.30
C ASP A 128 8.35 -17.26 -7.33
N ALA A 129 7.13 -17.20 -7.85
CA ALA A 129 5.90 -17.10 -7.07
C ALA A 129 5.12 -18.42 -7.16
N PHE A 130 4.77 -18.97 -6.01
CA PHE A 130 3.91 -20.15 -5.92
C PHE A 130 2.62 -19.79 -5.20
N ALA A 131 1.49 -20.11 -5.81
CA ALA A 131 0.18 -20.01 -5.17
C ALA A 131 -0.28 -21.39 -4.73
N VAL A 132 -0.46 -21.56 -3.42
CA VAL A 132 -1.02 -22.78 -2.82
C VAL A 132 -2.46 -22.49 -2.43
N ARG A 133 -3.41 -23.20 -3.05
CA ARG A 133 -4.82 -23.08 -2.69
C ARG A 133 -5.03 -23.51 -1.24
N VAL A 134 -5.76 -22.71 -0.48
CA VAL A 134 -6.24 -23.08 0.85
C VAL A 134 -7.52 -23.90 0.68
N THR A 135 -7.53 -25.14 1.19
CA THR A 135 -8.71 -26.00 1.12
C THR A 135 -9.71 -25.59 2.21
N ALA A 136 -10.76 -24.86 1.81
CA ALA A 136 -11.86 -24.43 2.67
C ALA A 136 -13.21 -24.70 1.95
N PRO A 137 -13.81 -25.89 2.14
CA PRO A 137 -15.03 -26.29 1.42
C PRO A 137 -16.24 -25.39 1.71
N ASP A 138 -16.36 -24.93 2.95
CA ASP A 138 -17.38 -24.00 3.43
C ASP A 138 -17.33 -22.64 2.71
N LEU A 139 -16.14 -22.09 2.51
CA LEU A 139 -15.96 -20.87 1.71
C LEU A 139 -16.28 -21.09 0.24
N ALA A 140 -15.95 -22.27 -0.30
CA ALA A 140 -16.19 -22.60 -1.70
C ALA A 140 -17.69 -22.70 -2.04
N GLU A 141 -18.55 -23.11 -1.09
CA GLU A 141 -20.01 -23.05 -1.25
C GLU A 141 -20.50 -21.60 -1.48
N GLY A 142 -19.80 -20.63 -0.89
CA GLY A 142 -20.01 -19.19 -1.09
C GLY A 142 -19.23 -18.58 -2.26
N ALA A 143 -18.59 -19.39 -3.12
CA ALA A 143 -17.68 -18.93 -4.18
C ALA A 143 -16.52 -18.05 -3.69
N VAL A 144 -16.10 -18.22 -2.43
CA VAL A 144 -14.92 -17.57 -1.85
C VAL A 144 -13.73 -18.52 -1.94
N PHE A 145 -12.64 -18.06 -2.54
CA PHE A 145 -11.42 -18.84 -2.71
C PHE A 145 -10.26 -18.14 -2.03
N ALA A 146 -9.51 -18.88 -1.22
CA ALA A 146 -8.29 -18.41 -0.59
C ALA A 146 -7.07 -19.11 -1.16
N SER A 147 -5.99 -18.36 -1.33
CA SER A 147 -4.68 -18.89 -1.73
C SER A 147 -3.61 -18.27 -0.87
N ARG A 148 -2.63 -19.07 -0.48
CA ARG A 148 -1.39 -18.60 0.14
C ARG A 148 -0.34 -18.46 -0.95
N VAL A 149 0.16 -17.24 -1.15
CA VAL A 149 1.25 -16.97 -2.09
C VAL A 149 2.57 -16.99 -1.32
N VAL A 150 3.55 -17.71 -1.85
CA VAL A 150 4.93 -17.71 -1.34
C VAL A 150 5.89 -17.33 -2.46
N LEU A 151 6.85 -16.47 -2.14
CA LEU A 151 7.90 -16.05 -3.05
C LEU A 151 9.21 -16.72 -2.65
N THR A 152 9.98 -17.24 -3.62
CA THR A 152 11.33 -17.73 -3.34
C THR A 152 12.24 -16.54 -2.98
N ARG A 153 13.21 -16.81 -2.10
CA ARG A 153 14.29 -15.85 -1.85
C ARG A 153 15.15 -15.82 -3.11
N GLY A 154 15.24 -14.66 -3.76
CA GLY A 154 16.11 -14.50 -4.93
C GLY A 154 17.58 -14.80 -4.60
N THR A 155 18.39 -15.06 -5.63
CA THR A 155 19.83 -15.25 -5.44
C THR A 155 20.44 -14.00 -4.81
N ARG A 156 20.90 -14.11 -3.56
CA ARG A 156 21.67 -13.05 -2.89
C ARG A 156 22.99 -12.90 -3.64
N ARG A 157 23.13 -11.89 -4.50
CA ARG A 157 24.48 -11.46 -4.92
C ARG A 157 25.13 -10.84 -3.68
N ALA A 158 26.12 -11.55 -3.13
CA ALA A 158 27.03 -10.97 -2.17
C ALA A 158 27.75 -9.81 -2.89
N HIS A 159 27.57 -8.60 -2.37
CA HIS A 159 28.45 -7.48 -2.66
C HIS A 159 29.59 -7.49 -1.64
#